data_AF-A0A8T6P8B9-F1
#
_entry.id   AF-A0A8T6P8B9-F1
#
_cell.length_a   1.000
_cell.length_b   1.000
_cell.length_c   1.000
_cell.angle_alpha   90.00
_cell.angle_beta   90.00
_cell.angle_gamma   90.00
#
_symmetry.space_group_name_H-M   'P 1'
#
loop_
_entity.id
_entity.type
_entity.pdbx_description
1 polymer ?
#
loop_
_entity_poly.entity_id
_entity_poly.type
_entity_poly.pdbx_seq_one_letter_code
_entity_poly.pdbx_strand_id
1 'polypeptide(L)'
;VESQACLDNVLVAAAGLILPPEPPTRVESRFTANAEDWHWFGGSSDFRYDLDGYICSQNSGDPDWFFRAPTKFLGDLSLSYGNSLSFDIRIAGSDQDKVTVDDVVIVGNNGTTMRYNTPLNPGLAWTSYTIGLSETDGWVDTATGEALTRADFEALLRVVHELRIRGEYVSWTSREESETCIDNVVLTNFEPPVITQPSDQTGSQSNQGGGVIEMTGGGRCDRARCKRSPSGSWSARVFTVSHN
;
A
#
# COMPACT_ATOMS: atom_id res chain seq x y z
N VAL A 1 -26.02 24.73 51.81
CA VAL A 1 -27.15 23.78 51.67
C VAL A 1 -27.11 23.27 50.24
N GLU A 2 -26.66 22.02 50.13
CA GLU A 2 -26.82 21.03 49.06
C GLU A 2 -26.50 21.39 47.59
N SER A 3 -25.30 20.98 47.18
CA SER A 3 -24.95 20.72 45.78
C SER A 3 -25.42 19.32 45.38
N GLN A 4 -26.33 19.28 44.42
CA GLN A 4 -26.84 18.08 43.79
C GLN A 4 -25.78 17.46 42.87
N ALA A 5 -25.59 16.15 43.00
CA ALA A 5 -24.64 15.35 42.24
C ALA A 5 -24.94 15.38 40.74
N CYS A 6 -23.91 15.66 39.93
CA CYS A 6 -23.81 15.19 38.57
C CYS A 6 -22.69 14.15 38.53
N LEU A 7 -23.08 12.88 38.44
CA LEU A 7 -22.19 11.78 38.08
C LEU A 7 -21.84 11.95 36.61
N ASP A 8 -20.65 12.46 36.31
CA ASP A 8 -20.07 12.33 34.98
C ASP A 8 -18.97 11.27 35.05
N ASN A 9 -19.20 10.17 34.32
CA ASN A 9 -18.20 9.15 34.04
C ASN A 9 -16.96 9.83 33.44
N VAL A 10 -15.84 9.79 34.15
CA VAL A 10 -14.56 10.29 33.64
C VAL A 10 -14.03 9.27 32.64
N LEU A 11 -14.19 9.57 31.35
CA LEU A 11 -13.36 9.00 30.30
C LEU A 11 -11.92 9.47 30.55
N VAL A 12 -11.06 8.54 30.99
CA VAL A 12 -9.61 8.75 31.00
C VAL A 12 -9.18 8.84 29.55
N ALA A 13 -8.92 10.05 29.05
CA ALA A 13 -8.26 10.23 27.77
C ALA A 13 -6.79 9.82 27.94
N ALA A 14 -6.48 8.57 27.64
CA ALA A 14 -5.11 8.14 27.45
C ALA A 14 -4.57 8.88 26.22
N ALA A 15 -3.68 9.85 26.45
CA ALA A 15 -2.92 10.48 25.38
C ALA A 15 -1.90 9.43 24.88
N GLY A 16 -2.29 8.64 23.88
CA GLY A 16 -1.38 7.74 23.18
C GLY A 16 -0.24 8.55 22.56
N LEU A 17 1.00 8.09 22.73
CA LEU A 17 2.12 8.58 21.96
C LEU A 17 1.90 8.15 20.50
N ILE A 18 1.65 9.12 19.63
CA ILE A 18 1.69 8.89 18.18
C ILE A 18 3.18 8.83 17.83
N LEU A 19 3.69 7.62 17.57
CA LEU A 19 4.99 7.46 16.92
C LEU A 19 4.90 8.09 15.51
N PRO A 20 5.96 8.75 15.02
CA PRO A 20 5.96 9.23 13.64
C PRO A 20 5.64 8.07 12.70
N PRO A 21 4.85 8.29 11.63
CA PRO A 21 4.56 7.23 10.67
C PRO A 21 5.88 6.66 10.17
N GLU A 22 6.02 5.34 10.23
CA GLU A 22 7.15 4.69 9.59
C GLU A 22 7.14 5.04 8.09
N PRO A 23 8.30 5.21 7.46
CA PRO A 23 8.34 5.42 6.01
C PRO A 23 7.64 4.25 5.31
N PRO A 24 6.92 4.49 4.19
CA PRO A 24 6.31 3.40 3.42
C PRO A 24 7.33 2.29 3.19
N THR A 25 6.93 1.06 3.50
CA THR A 25 7.70 -0.10 3.09
C THR A 25 7.53 -0.24 1.58
N ARG A 26 8.61 -0.57 0.87
CA ARG A 26 8.53 -0.82 -0.58
C ARG A 26 9.24 -2.12 -0.90
N VAL A 27 8.60 -2.93 -1.73
CA VAL A 27 9.24 -4.06 -2.39
C VAL A 27 9.78 -3.56 -3.71
N GLU A 28 11.06 -3.78 -3.97
CA GLU A 28 11.69 -3.31 -5.22
C GLU A 28 12.52 -4.38 -5.90
N SER A 29 12.61 -4.29 -7.24
CA SER A 29 13.67 -4.91 -8.03
C SER A 29 14.39 -3.83 -8.82
N ARG A 30 15.71 -3.82 -8.66
CA ARG A 30 16.62 -2.87 -9.34
C ARG A 30 17.64 -3.59 -10.22
N PHE A 31 17.58 -4.92 -10.22
CA PHE A 31 18.39 -5.81 -11.02
C PHE A 31 19.89 -5.51 -10.90
N THR A 32 20.37 -5.08 -9.73
CA THR A 32 21.77 -4.60 -9.60
C THR A 32 22.80 -5.73 -9.61
N ALA A 33 22.37 -6.98 -9.46
CA ALA A 33 23.26 -8.14 -9.38
C ALA A 33 22.76 -9.37 -10.17
N ASN A 34 21.45 -9.49 -10.40
CA ASN A 34 20.85 -10.62 -11.11
C ASN A 34 19.40 -10.28 -11.51
N ALA A 35 18.70 -11.28 -12.05
CA ALA A 35 17.28 -11.21 -12.42
C ALA A 35 16.29 -11.17 -11.24
N GLU A 36 16.75 -11.30 -10.00
CA GLU A 36 15.93 -11.28 -8.77
C GLU A 36 14.73 -12.24 -8.80
N ASP A 37 14.93 -13.43 -9.37
CA ASP A 37 13.92 -14.49 -9.56
C ASP A 37 12.72 -14.10 -10.46
N TRP A 38 12.87 -13.03 -11.26
CA TRP A 38 11.94 -12.77 -12.35
C TRP A 38 12.08 -13.85 -13.42
N HIS A 39 10.93 -14.24 -13.98
CA HIS A 39 10.85 -15.22 -15.06
C HIS A 39 9.93 -14.73 -16.15
N TRP A 40 9.86 -15.45 -17.27
CA TRP A 40 8.85 -15.22 -18.28
C TRP A 40 7.59 -16.06 -18.00
N PHE A 41 6.46 -15.60 -18.52
CA PHE A 41 5.22 -16.34 -18.67
C PHE A 41 4.80 -16.28 -20.15
N GLY A 42 4.27 -17.36 -20.71
CA GLY A 42 3.92 -17.42 -22.13
C GLY A 42 5.13 -17.60 -23.07
N GLY A 43 4.93 -17.35 -24.36
CA GLY A 43 5.79 -17.78 -25.48
C GLY A 43 7.25 -17.33 -25.54
N SER A 44 7.82 -16.67 -24.55
CA SER A 44 9.27 -16.39 -24.52
C SER A 44 10.10 -17.62 -24.13
N SER A 45 11.35 -17.66 -24.58
CA SER A 45 12.32 -18.71 -24.23
C SER A 45 13.70 -18.17 -23.84
N ASP A 46 13.86 -16.85 -23.79
CA ASP A 46 15.15 -16.23 -23.48
C ASP A 46 14.95 -15.05 -22.54
N PHE A 47 15.52 -15.17 -21.35
CA PHE A 47 15.44 -14.16 -20.29
C PHE A 47 16.86 -13.79 -19.90
N ARG A 48 17.26 -12.57 -20.25
CA ARG A 48 18.62 -12.07 -20.02
C ARG A 48 18.61 -11.02 -18.92
N TYR A 49 19.53 -11.19 -17.99
CA TYR A 49 19.92 -10.14 -17.08
C TYR A 49 21.06 -9.33 -17.70
N ASP A 50 21.00 -8.00 -17.58
CA ASP A 50 22.04 -7.08 -18.02
C ASP A 50 22.76 -6.45 -16.82
N LEU A 51 24.09 -6.38 -16.86
CA LEU A 51 24.92 -5.86 -15.77
C LEU A 51 24.66 -4.37 -15.47
N ASP A 52 24.04 -3.66 -16.40
CA ASP A 52 23.68 -2.25 -16.27
C ASP A 52 22.44 -2.00 -15.39
N GLY A 53 21.84 -3.05 -14.81
CA GLY A 53 20.78 -2.90 -13.81
C GLY A 53 19.38 -3.08 -14.36
N TYR A 54 19.17 -3.93 -15.36
CA TYR A 54 17.84 -4.25 -15.88
C TYR A 54 17.77 -5.68 -16.40
N ILE A 55 16.56 -6.15 -16.66
CA ILE A 55 16.32 -7.43 -17.32
C ILE A 55 15.67 -7.19 -18.67
N CYS A 56 16.00 -8.03 -19.64
CA CYS A 56 15.40 -8.03 -20.95
C CYS A 56 15.00 -9.44 -21.35
N SER A 57 14.13 -9.54 -22.33
CA SER A 57 13.82 -10.80 -22.97
C SER A 57 13.42 -10.53 -24.42
N GLN A 58 13.78 -11.47 -25.29
CA GLN A 58 13.45 -11.37 -26.72
C GLN A 58 11.94 -11.46 -26.89
N ASN A 59 11.41 -10.63 -27.80
CA ASN A 59 10.01 -10.75 -28.19
C ASN A 59 9.80 -12.10 -28.86
N SER A 60 8.71 -12.76 -28.48
CA SER A 60 8.37 -14.09 -28.97
C SER A 60 7.33 -14.04 -30.08
N GLY A 61 6.69 -12.89 -30.30
CA GLY A 61 5.51 -12.70 -31.13
C GLY A 61 4.26 -13.40 -30.59
N ASP A 62 4.34 -14.02 -29.41
CA ASP A 62 3.19 -14.56 -28.68
C ASP A 62 2.53 -13.42 -27.89
N PRO A 63 1.25 -13.10 -28.16
CA PRO A 63 0.54 -12.04 -27.44
C PRO A 63 0.44 -12.29 -25.92
N ASP A 64 0.63 -13.53 -25.47
CA ASP A 64 0.55 -13.92 -24.05
C ASP A 64 1.91 -13.87 -23.33
N TRP A 65 2.94 -13.21 -23.89
CA TRP A 65 4.24 -13.11 -23.24
C TRP A 65 4.32 -11.97 -22.20
N PHE A 66 4.71 -12.33 -20.96
CA PHE A 66 4.89 -11.41 -19.82
C PHE A 66 6.18 -11.66 -19.03
N PHE A 67 6.69 -10.62 -18.39
CA PHE A 67 7.56 -10.69 -17.21
C PHE A 67 6.71 -11.07 -16.00
N ARG A 68 7.05 -12.18 -15.36
CA ARG A 68 6.40 -12.70 -14.16
C ARG A 68 7.21 -12.34 -12.92
N ALA A 69 6.57 -11.66 -11.99
CA ALA A 69 7.20 -11.16 -10.78
C ALA A 69 7.56 -12.30 -9.79
N PRO A 70 8.65 -12.15 -9.01
CA PRO A 70 9.05 -13.09 -7.96
C PRO A 70 8.14 -12.99 -6.73
N THR A 71 8.25 -13.99 -5.85
CA THR A 71 7.39 -14.15 -4.66
C THR A 71 7.38 -12.97 -3.70
N LYS A 72 8.43 -12.14 -3.68
CA LYS A 72 8.46 -10.91 -2.88
C LYS A 72 7.42 -9.86 -3.28
N PHE A 73 6.89 -9.91 -4.51
CA PHE A 73 5.77 -9.05 -4.97
C PHE A 73 4.40 -9.73 -4.85
N LEU A 74 4.32 -10.89 -4.20
CA LEU A 74 3.11 -11.70 -4.12
C LEU A 74 2.70 -11.88 -2.65
N GLY A 75 1.61 -12.61 -2.40
CA GLY A 75 1.09 -12.85 -1.06
C GLY A 75 0.10 -11.78 -0.60
N ASP A 76 0.17 -11.38 0.66
CA ASP A 76 -0.72 -10.37 1.24
C ASP A 76 -0.22 -8.95 0.92
N LEU A 77 -0.88 -8.34 -0.06
CA LEU A 77 -0.66 -6.99 -0.53
C LEU A 77 -1.79 -6.04 -0.08
N SER A 78 -2.50 -6.36 1.01
CA SER A 78 -3.58 -5.51 1.53
C SER A 78 -3.10 -4.08 1.83
N LEU A 79 -1.85 -3.91 2.27
CA LEU A 79 -1.24 -2.60 2.52
C LEU A 79 -0.87 -1.83 1.24
N SER A 80 -0.96 -2.46 0.06
CA SER A 80 -0.75 -1.80 -1.23
C SER A 80 -2.03 -1.14 -1.76
N TYR A 81 -3.21 -1.45 -1.20
CA TYR A 81 -4.47 -0.82 -1.62
C TYR A 81 -4.41 0.71 -1.43
N GLY A 82 -4.75 1.45 -2.48
CA GLY A 82 -4.64 2.91 -2.53
C GLY A 82 -3.21 3.46 -2.71
N ASN A 83 -2.21 2.58 -2.83
CA ASN A 83 -0.83 2.94 -3.18
C ASN A 83 -0.57 2.63 -4.66
N SER A 84 0.67 2.29 -5.04
CA SER A 84 1.04 2.11 -6.43
C SER A 84 2.00 0.96 -6.71
N LEU A 85 1.90 0.46 -7.94
CA LEU A 85 2.93 -0.30 -8.65
C LEU A 85 3.58 0.63 -9.68
N SER A 86 4.90 0.74 -9.68
CA SER A 86 5.65 1.47 -10.71
C SER A 86 6.75 0.62 -11.32
N PHE A 87 7.10 0.91 -12.56
CA PHE A 87 8.21 0.27 -13.27
C PHE A 87 8.64 1.13 -14.45
N ASP A 88 9.88 0.95 -14.87
CA ASP A 88 10.41 1.45 -16.12
C ASP A 88 10.42 0.34 -17.16
N ILE A 89 10.06 0.66 -18.39
CA ILE A 89 10.07 -0.29 -19.50
C ILE A 89 10.54 0.39 -20.78
N ARG A 90 11.33 -0.33 -21.59
CA ARG A 90 11.70 0.06 -22.95
C ARG A 90 11.52 -1.12 -23.88
N ILE A 91 11.28 -0.82 -25.15
CA ILE A 91 11.27 -1.84 -26.21
C ILE A 91 12.30 -1.49 -27.27
N ALA A 92 12.96 -2.50 -27.83
CA ALA A 92 13.77 -2.36 -29.03
C ALA A 92 13.08 -3.15 -30.14
N GLY A 93 12.96 -2.55 -31.33
CA GLY A 93 12.28 -3.15 -32.49
C GLY A 93 11.79 -2.09 -33.47
N SER A 94 11.73 -2.41 -34.76
CA SER A 94 11.36 -1.46 -35.82
C SER A 94 9.84 -1.25 -35.96
N ASP A 95 9.04 -2.25 -35.57
CA ASP A 95 7.58 -2.24 -35.70
C ASP A 95 6.92 -2.55 -34.35
N GLN A 96 6.50 -1.48 -33.66
CA GLN A 96 5.69 -1.60 -32.46
C GLN A 96 4.28 -2.04 -32.86
N ASP A 97 3.87 -3.21 -32.39
CA ASP A 97 2.52 -3.68 -32.62
C ASP A 97 1.53 -2.78 -31.89
N LYS A 98 0.42 -2.49 -32.57
CA LYS A 98 -0.64 -1.64 -32.03
C LYS A 98 -1.70 -2.45 -31.30
N VAL A 99 -1.50 -3.76 -31.16
CA VAL A 99 -2.43 -4.63 -30.47
C VAL A 99 -2.43 -4.28 -28.99
N THR A 100 -3.57 -3.77 -28.53
CA THR A 100 -3.86 -3.54 -27.12
C THR A 100 -4.16 -4.88 -26.48
N VAL A 101 -3.16 -5.51 -25.86
CA VAL A 101 -3.36 -6.59 -24.88
C VAL A 101 -3.16 -6.03 -23.47
N ASP A 102 -3.33 -6.90 -22.48
CA ASP A 102 -3.22 -6.55 -21.07
C ASP A 102 -1.78 -6.16 -20.73
N ASP A 103 -1.57 -4.98 -20.14
CA ASP A 103 -0.21 -4.52 -19.83
C ASP A 103 0.27 -4.98 -18.45
N VAL A 104 -0.63 -4.99 -17.47
CA VAL A 104 -0.38 -5.54 -16.14
C VAL A 104 -1.52 -6.46 -15.76
N VAL A 105 -1.18 -7.66 -15.27
CA VAL A 105 -2.16 -8.66 -14.83
C VAL A 105 -1.84 -9.09 -13.41
N ILE A 106 -2.84 -9.08 -12.54
CA ILE A 106 -2.75 -9.58 -11.16
C ILE A 106 -3.79 -10.67 -10.95
N VAL A 107 -3.33 -11.83 -10.46
CA VAL A 107 -4.16 -13.02 -10.23
C VAL A 107 -4.27 -13.26 -8.72
N GLY A 108 -5.50 -13.34 -8.21
CA GLY A 108 -5.81 -13.68 -6.82
C GLY A 108 -6.06 -15.18 -6.59
N ASN A 109 -6.21 -15.58 -5.32
CA ASN A 109 -6.34 -16.99 -4.89
C ASN A 109 -7.58 -17.73 -5.41
N ASN A 110 -8.63 -17.01 -5.79
CA ASN A 110 -9.87 -17.62 -6.27
C ASN A 110 -9.96 -17.62 -7.81
N GLY A 111 -8.85 -17.35 -8.51
CA GLY A 111 -8.81 -17.23 -9.97
C GLY A 111 -9.31 -15.89 -10.50
N THR A 112 -9.82 -15.00 -9.64
CA THR A 112 -10.11 -13.60 -10.01
C THR A 112 -8.84 -12.96 -10.56
N THR A 113 -8.95 -12.43 -11.76
CA THR A 113 -7.82 -11.88 -12.50
C THR A 113 -8.20 -10.47 -12.93
N MET A 114 -7.44 -9.48 -12.45
CA MET A 114 -7.61 -8.10 -12.86
C MET A 114 -6.49 -7.69 -13.80
N ARG A 115 -6.85 -6.89 -14.80
CA ARG A 115 -5.92 -6.33 -15.78
C ARG A 115 -5.92 -4.82 -15.72
N TYR A 116 -4.80 -4.24 -16.13
CA TYR A 116 -4.62 -2.81 -16.35
C TYR A 116 -3.93 -2.59 -17.69
N ASN A 117 -4.42 -1.60 -18.44
CA ASN A 117 -3.81 -1.16 -19.70
C ASN A 117 -3.27 0.25 -19.54
N THR A 118 -1.99 0.40 -19.81
CA THR A 118 -1.33 1.71 -19.81
C THR A 118 -1.92 2.59 -20.93
N PRO A 119 -1.96 3.92 -20.74
CA PRO A 119 -2.60 4.81 -21.71
C PRO A 119 -1.84 4.90 -23.04
N LEU A 120 -0.54 4.58 -23.04
CA LEU A 120 0.34 4.61 -24.20
C LEU A 120 1.35 3.47 -24.07
N ASN A 121 1.63 2.76 -25.17
CA ASN A 121 2.71 1.76 -25.23
C ASN A 121 4.10 2.43 -25.08
N PRO A 122 5.10 1.70 -24.55
CA PRO A 122 6.44 2.24 -24.37
C PRO A 122 7.18 2.46 -25.70
N GLY A 123 8.16 3.36 -25.65
CA GLY A 123 9.02 3.70 -26.78
C GLY A 123 10.35 2.93 -26.81
N LEU A 124 11.22 3.37 -27.72
CA LEU A 124 12.63 2.96 -27.75
C LEU A 124 13.44 3.48 -26.54
N ALA A 125 12.98 4.60 -25.96
CA ALA A 125 13.49 5.11 -24.69
C ALA A 125 12.72 4.53 -23.51
N TRP A 126 13.36 4.48 -22.34
CA TRP A 126 12.72 4.13 -21.08
C TRP A 126 11.48 4.99 -20.83
N THR A 127 10.38 4.30 -20.55
CA THR A 127 9.09 4.88 -20.22
C THR A 127 8.72 4.42 -18.81
N SER A 128 8.45 5.38 -17.92
CA SER A 128 8.04 5.10 -16.55
C SER A 128 6.53 5.04 -16.43
N TYR A 129 6.01 3.98 -15.83
CA TYR A 129 4.60 3.87 -15.45
C TYR A 129 4.46 3.89 -13.93
N THR A 130 3.39 4.51 -13.46
CA THR A 130 2.94 4.44 -12.06
C THR A 130 1.44 4.20 -12.09
N ILE A 131 1.04 3.06 -11.55
CA ILE A 131 -0.32 2.53 -11.61
C ILE A 131 -0.87 2.51 -10.19
N GLY A 132 -1.98 3.19 -9.96
CA GLY A 132 -2.67 3.15 -8.66
C GLY A 132 -3.33 1.79 -8.44
N LEU A 133 -3.30 1.32 -7.20
CA LEU A 133 -3.89 0.04 -6.78
C LEU A 133 -5.23 0.30 -6.09
N SER A 134 -6.19 0.79 -6.86
CA SER A 134 -7.58 1.03 -6.45
C SER A 134 -8.52 0.70 -7.61
N GLU A 135 -9.76 0.34 -7.28
CA GLU A 135 -10.82 0.09 -8.26
C GLU A 135 -11.12 1.31 -9.15
N THR A 136 -10.75 2.51 -8.69
CA THR A 136 -10.97 3.77 -9.42
C THR A 136 -9.91 4.08 -10.46
N ASP A 137 -8.81 3.32 -10.49
CA ASP A 137 -7.66 3.64 -11.34
C ASP A 137 -7.73 3.02 -12.75
N GLY A 138 -8.81 2.29 -13.08
CA GLY A 138 -9.03 1.73 -14.43
C GLY A 138 -8.72 0.25 -14.56
N TRP A 139 -8.59 -0.46 -13.44
CA TRP A 139 -8.52 -1.91 -13.42
C TRP A 139 -9.83 -2.56 -13.84
N VAL A 140 -9.73 -3.66 -14.59
CA VAL A 140 -10.87 -4.40 -15.13
C VAL A 140 -10.75 -5.86 -14.74
N ASP A 141 -11.86 -6.47 -14.31
CA ASP A 141 -11.96 -7.92 -14.16
C ASP A 141 -11.97 -8.55 -15.56
N THR A 142 -11.02 -9.44 -15.81
CA THR A 142 -10.88 -10.12 -17.10
C THR A 142 -12.07 -11.02 -17.44
N ALA A 143 -12.79 -11.56 -16.44
CA ALA A 143 -13.92 -12.45 -16.65
C ALA A 143 -15.19 -11.70 -17.06
N THR A 144 -15.40 -10.49 -16.53
CA THR A 144 -16.61 -9.69 -16.80
C THR A 144 -16.36 -8.58 -17.82
N GLY A 145 -15.12 -8.11 -17.95
CA GLY A 145 -14.78 -6.92 -18.72
C GLY A 145 -15.19 -5.62 -18.04
N GLU A 146 -15.63 -5.66 -16.79
CA GLU A 146 -16.11 -4.51 -16.02
C GLU A 146 -15.09 -4.08 -14.95
N ALA A 147 -15.25 -2.86 -14.44
CA ALA A 147 -14.47 -2.40 -13.30
C ALA A 147 -14.75 -3.27 -12.07
N LEU A 148 -13.72 -3.53 -11.27
CA LEU A 148 -13.88 -4.27 -10.01
C LEU A 148 -14.68 -3.45 -9.00
N THR A 149 -15.44 -4.12 -8.13
CA THR A 149 -15.88 -3.46 -6.90
C THR A 149 -14.69 -3.28 -5.97
N ARG A 150 -14.75 -2.29 -5.07
CA ARG A 150 -13.75 -2.13 -4.00
C ARG A 150 -13.54 -3.42 -3.21
N ALA A 151 -14.62 -4.12 -2.87
CA ALA A 151 -14.55 -5.34 -2.07
C ALA A 151 -13.80 -6.46 -2.81
N ASP A 152 -14.03 -6.61 -4.12
CA ASP A 152 -13.34 -7.60 -4.93
C ASP A 152 -11.86 -7.26 -5.12
N PHE A 153 -11.54 -5.98 -5.30
CA PHE A 153 -10.17 -5.49 -5.41
C PHE A 153 -9.37 -5.75 -4.11
N GLU A 154 -9.93 -5.33 -2.96
CA GLU A 154 -9.33 -5.58 -1.65
C GLU A 154 -9.21 -7.08 -1.36
N ALA A 155 -10.19 -7.90 -1.75
CA ALA A 155 -10.14 -9.35 -1.58
C ALA A 155 -9.03 -9.99 -2.44
N LEU A 156 -8.82 -9.51 -3.66
CA LEU A 156 -7.75 -9.98 -4.54
C LEU A 156 -6.37 -9.64 -3.96
N LEU A 157 -6.18 -8.42 -3.44
CA LEU A 157 -4.90 -8.02 -2.85
C LEU A 157 -4.53 -8.79 -1.56
N ARG A 158 -5.48 -9.37 -0.83
CA ARG A 158 -5.18 -10.17 0.37
C ARG A 158 -4.35 -11.42 0.07
N VAL A 159 -4.50 -11.98 -1.13
CA VAL A 159 -3.77 -13.19 -1.54
C VAL A 159 -3.50 -13.13 -3.04
N VAL A 160 -2.44 -12.43 -3.41
CA VAL A 160 -1.93 -12.36 -4.78
C VAL A 160 -1.06 -13.58 -5.08
N HIS A 161 -1.43 -14.32 -6.12
CA HIS A 161 -0.69 -15.48 -6.62
C HIS A 161 0.25 -15.15 -7.76
N GLU A 162 -0.07 -14.10 -8.52
CA GLU A 162 0.74 -13.73 -9.66
C GLU A 162 0.61 -12.25 -9.97
N LEU A 163 1.74 -11.65 -10.36
CA LEU A 163 1.84 -10.33 -10.94
C LEU A 163 2.64 -10.47 -12.23
N ARG A 164 2.09 -9.97 -13.32
CA ARG A 164 2.69 -10.00 -14.66
C ARG A 164 2.75 -8.60 -15.24
N ILE A 165 3.86 -8.28 -15.89
CA ILE A 165 4.05 -7.06 -16.69
C ILE A 165 4.30 -7.51 -18.13
N ARG A 166 3.59 -6.94 -19.08
CA ARG A 166 3.63 -7.35 -20.49
C ARG A 166 5.05 -7.30 -21.05
N GLY A 167 5.39 -8.33 -21.82
CA GLY A 167 6.64 -8.42 -22.56
C GLY A 167 6.44 -8.11 -24.04
N GLU A 168 5.36 -8.59 -24.65
CA GLU A 168 5.21 -8.54 -26.11
C GLU A 168 4.61 -7.23 -26.62
N TYR A 169 5.42 -6.41 -27.29
CA TYR A 169 4.96 -5.15 -27.90
C TYR A 169 5.21 -5.09 -29.40
N VAL A 170 5.69 -6.16 -30.03
CA VAL A 170 5.99 -6.15 -31.46
C VAL A 170 5.22 -7.25 -32.19
N SER A 171 5.07 -7.06 -33.50
CA SER A 171 4.38 -8.04 -34.32
C SER A 171 5.22 -9.30 -34.49
N TRP A 172 4.58 -10.42 -34.80
CA TRP A 172 5.28 -11.68 -35.12
C TRP A 172 6.40 -11.49 -36.15
N THR A 173 6.25 -10.57 -37.12
CA THR A 173 7.24 -10.35 -38.19
C THR A 173 8.49 -9.59 -37.74
N SER A 174 8.46 -8.88 -36.62
CA SER A 174 9.59 -8.12 -36.07
C SER A 174 10.20 -8.74 -34.81
N ARG A 175 9.67 -9.88 -34.34
CA ARG A 175 10.05 -10.50 -33.06
C ARG A 175 11.54 -10.86 -32.93
N GLU A 176 12.15 -11.36 -34.01
CA GLU A 176 13.53 -11.92 -34.00
C GLU A 176 14.61 -10.86 -33.78
N GLU A 177 14.28 -9.58 -33.98
CA GLU A 177 15.19 -8.44 -33.77
C GLU A 177 14.76 -7.55 -32.61
N SER A 178 13.73 -7.95 -31.85
CA SER A 178 13.11 -7.10 -30.86
C SER A 178 13.29 -7.64 -29.45
N GLU A 179 13.50 -6.74 -28.49
CA GLU A 179 13.55 -7.06 -27.05
C GLU A 179 12.67 -6.10 -26.26
N THR A 180 12.16 -6.57 -25.13
CA THR A 180 11.54 -5.71 -24.11
C THR A 180 12.37 -5.81 -22.85
N CYS A 181 12.55 -4.69 -22.17
CA CYS A 181 13.34 -4.62 -20.95
C CYS A 181 12.59 -3.88 -19.86
N ILE A 182 12.70 -4.35 -18.62
CA ILE A 182 12.12 -3.70 -17.44
C ILE A 182 13.18 -3.39 -16.39
N ASP A 183 12.97 -2.29 -15.67
CA ASP A 183 13.79 -1.82 -14.55
C ASP A 183 12.91 -1.15 -13.47
N ASN A 184 13.47 -0.90 -12.29
CA ASN A 184 12.90 -0.09 -11.21
C ASN A 184 11.47 -0.49 -10.85
N VAL A 185 11.20 -1.81 -10.79
CA VAL A 185 9.88 -2.31 -10.39
C VAL A 185 9.71 -2.10 -8.89
N VAL A 186 8.74 -1.29 -8.50
CA VAL A 186 8.47 -0.93 -7.10
C VAL A 186 6.99 -1.12 -6.79
N LEU A 187 6.72 -1.86 -5.72
CA LEU A 187 5.40 -1.95 -5.11
C LEU A 187 5.43 -1.23 -3.76
N THR A 188 4.57 -0.23 -3.60
CA THR A 188 4.51 0.59 -2.38
C THR A 188 3.47 0.04 -1.42
N ASN A 189 3.90 -0.20 -0.17
CA ASN A 189 3.05 -0.68 0.91
C ASN A 189 3.13 0.34 2.05
N PHE A 190 2.06 1.13 2.23
CA PHE A 190 2.00 2.08 3.33
C PHE A 190 1.31 1.42 4.53
N GLU A 191 2.06 1.18 5.59
CA GLU A 191 1.45 0.83 6.88
C GLU A 191 0.95 2.12 7.54
N PRO A 192 -0.34 2.23 7.90
CA PRO A 192 -0.82 3.37 8.67
C PRO A 192 -0.04 3.48 9.99
N PRO A 193 0.20 4.70 10.52
CA PRO A 193 0.88 4.84 11.80
C PRO A 193 0.18 4.04 12.90
N VAL A 194 0.91 3.12 13.53
CA VAL A 194 0.41 2.34 14.66
C VAL A 194 0.21 3.27 15.85
N ILE A 195 -1.05 3.51 16.23
CA ILE A 195 -1.36 4.17 17.51
C ILE A 195 -1.13 3.13 18.60
N THR A 196 0.06 3.12 19.21
CA THR A 196 0.28 2.34 20.42
C THR A 196 -0.52 2.98 21.56
N GLN A 197 -1.72 2.49 21.81
CA GLN A 197 -2.39 2.77 23.08
C GLN A 197 -1.55 2.10 24.19
N PRO A 198 -1.24 2.80 25.30
CA PRO A 198 -0.66 2.15 26.46
C PRO A 198 -1.58 0.99 26.84
N SER A 199 -1.02 -0.21 26.99
CA SER A 199 -1.77 -1.39 27.42
C SER A 199 -2.57 -1.04 28.67
N ASP A 200 -3.90 -1.11 28.59
CA ASP A 200 -4.76 -1.09 29.77
C ASP A 200 -4.36 -2.30 30.62
N GLN A 201 -3.51 -2.08 31.62
CA GLN A 201 -3.37 -2.96 32.76
C GLN A 201 -4.70 -2.89 33.51
N THR A 202 -5.71 -3.62 33.04
CA THR A 202 -6.91 -3.95 33.83
C THR A 202 -6.51 -4.95 34.92
N GLY A 203 -5.64 -4.50 35.82
CA GLY A 203 -5.58 -5.04 37.17
C GLY A 203 -6.85 -4.59 37.87
N SER A 204 -7.75 -5.52 38.14
CA SER A 204 -8.82 -5.36 39.11
C SER A 204 -8.22 -4.83 40.41
N GLN A 205 -8.37 -3.53 40.68
CA GLN A 205 -8.16 -2.97 42.01
C GLN A 205 -9.51 -2.53 42.54
N SER A 206 -9.97 -3.31 43.51
CA SER A 206 -11.11 -3.01 44.37
C SER A 206 -10.97 -1.60 44.94
N ASN A 207 -11.95 -0.79 44.60
CA ASN A 207 -12.27 0.51 45.17
C ASN A 207 -12.16 0.51 46.71
N GLN A 208 -11.16 1.18 47.30
CA GLN A 208 -11.22 1.79 48.65
C GLN A 208 -10.15 2.90 48.80
N GLY A 209 -10.60 4.14 49.06
CA GLY A 209 -9.75 5.24 49.53
C GLY A 209 -9.85 6.51 48.67
N GLY A 210 -10.77 7.41 49.03
CA GLY A 210 -10.98 8.68 48.34
C GLY A 210 -9.84 9.70 48.57
N GLY A 211 -9.32 10.25 47.49
CA GLY A 211 -8.46 11.44 47.48
C GLY A 211 -9.20 12.62 46.85
N VAL A 212 -9.14 13.80 47.46
CA VAL A 212 -9.75 15.04 46.98
C VAL A 212 -8.76 15.81 46.10
N ILE A 213 -9.18 16.24 44.92
CA ILE A 213 -8.42 17.17 44.06
C ILE A 213 -9.06 18.56 44.20
N GLU A 214 -8.35 19.52 44.79
CA GLU A 214 -8.74 20.94 44.73
C GLU A 214 -8.21 21.58 43.45
N MET A 215 -9.08 22.30 42.72
CA MET A 215 -8.70 23.12 41.57
C MET A 215 -8.66 24.59 41.99
N THR A 216 -7.49 25.22 41.93
CA THR A 216 -7.36 26.69 42.04
C THR A 216 -7.27 27.31 40.65
N GLY A 217 -8.34 27.99 40.21
CA GLY A 217 -8.34 28.79 38.98
C GLY A 217 -9.75 29.19 38.55
N GLY A 218 -10.04 30.49 38.59
CA GLY A 218 -11.39 31.04 38.40
C GLY A 218 -11.93 30.87 36.97
N GLY A 219 -12.90 29.97 36.79
CA GLY A 219 -13.74 29.86 35.61
C GLY A 219 -15.17 29.50 36.00
N ARG A 220 -16.17 30.20 35.45
CA ARG A 220 -17.60 29.93 35.68
C ARG A 220 -18.10 28.87 34.71
N CYS A 221 -18.77 27.83 35.22
CA CYS A 221 -19.50 26.85 34.41
C CYS A 221 -20.99 27.17 34.42
N ASP A 222 -21.62 27.22 33.23
CA ASP A 222 -23.07 27.25 33.08
C ASP A 222 -23.54 26.05 32.25
N ARG A 223 -24.72 25.54 32.59
CA ARG A 223 -25.21 24.14 32.47
C ARG A 223 -25.27 23.45 31.10
N ALA A 224 -24.61 23.96 30.06
CA ALA A 224 -24.64 23.31 28.76
C ALA A 224 -23.34 23.27 27.97
N ARG A 225 -22.31 24.08 28.26
CA ARG A 225 -21.01 24.03 27.54
C ARG A 225 -19.86 24.59 28.38
N CYS A 226 -18.80 23.82 28.61
CA CYS A 226 -17.48 24.40 28.89
C CYS A 226 -16.85 24.87 27.58
N LYS A 227 -16.72 26.18 27.36
CA LYS A 227 -15.88 26.71 26.27
C LYS A 227 -14.43 26.77 26.75
N ARG A 228 -13.50 26.21 25.96
CA ARG A 228 -12.05 26.43 26.16
C ARG A 228 -11.76 27.94 26.06
N SER A 229 -11.05 28.49 27.03
CA SER A 229 -10.37 29.77 26.86
C SER A 229 -9.15 29.57 25.94
N PRO A 230 -8.89 30.43 24.94
CA PRO A 230 -7.78 30.25 23.99
C PRO A 230 -6.38 30.47 24.59
N SER A 231 -6.25 30.85 25.85
CA SER A 231 -4.97 31.25 26.44
C SER A 231 -4.87 30.83 27.89
N GLY A 232 -4.10 29.77 28.17
CA GLY A 232 -3.72 29.38 29.52
C GLY A 232 -3.05 28.01 29.57
N SER A 233 -1.75 28.00 29.92
CA SER A 233 -1.01 26.78 30.23
C SER A 233 -1.46 26.20 31.57
N TRP A 234 -1.65 24.88 31.64
CA TRP A 234 -2.00 24.18 32.88
C TRP A 234 -0.80 23.41 33.43
N SER A 235 -0.69 23.34 34.75
CA SER A 235 0.25 22.47 35.45
C SER A 235 -0.49 21.74 36.56
N ALA A 236 -0.57 20.41 36.47
CA ALA A 236 -1.04 19.56 37.55
C ALA A 236 0.17 19.11 38.37
N ARG A 237 0.13 19.27 39.70
CA ARG A 237 1.10 18.65 40.61
C ARG A 237 0.37 17.60 41.44
N VAL A 238 0.86 16.37 41.41
CA VAL A 238 0.43 15.28 42.30
C VAL A 238 1.27 15.37 43.56
N PHE A 239 0.63 15.44 44.74
CA PHE A 239 1.31 15.25 46.01
C PHE A 239 0.88 13.90 46.61
N THR A 240 1.85 13.05 46.92
CA THR A 240 1.66 11.84 47.72
C THR A 240 1.67 12.23 49.20
N VAL A 241 0.58 11.97 49.91
CA VAL A 241 0.53 12.09 51.36
C VAL A 241 0.78 10.71 51.95
N SER A 242 1.92 10.51 52.61
CA SER A 242 2.17 9.31 53.41
C SER A 242 1.61 9.49 54.81
N HIS A 243 0.83 8.53 55.32
CA HIS A 243 0.59 8.40 56.75
C HIS A 243 0.95 6.98 57.20
N ASN A 244 1.66 6.89 58.34
CA ASN A 244 1.96 5.67 59.09
C ASN A 244 0.71 5.00 59.63
#